data_AF-A0A933BM94-F1
#
_entry.id   AF-A0A933BM94-F1
#
_cell.length_a   1.000
_cell.length_b   1.000
_cell.length_c   1.000
_cell.angle_alpha   90.00
_cell.angle_beta   90.00
_cell.angle_gamma   90.00
#
_symmetry.space_group_name_H-M   'P 1'
#
loop_
_entity.id
_entity.type
_entity.pdbx_description
1 polymer ?
#
loop_
_entity_poly.entity_id
_entity_poly.type
_entity_poly.pdbx_seq_one_letter_code
_entity_poly.pdbx_strand_id
1 'polypeptide(L)'
;MKISRMIMAVSAVIAFYGQARAALPEFAPRQAMTEMRQAVKDSRYEMTKKEARHSLDQLKNLAEYAKDVLERSEKLREEMLGRRYDDWVNVRLLPDIAQIRALREGLTKTHGLEKTRVSADLKKAKAGDYGPLEQDIARINQYRVDNKPAVDEVAARIHAVMQDYRRHYGNALAALAKFNGTAPVPELLNSKPQLVEKIFLEPITLRPLEWRIVLQKKDRNYNDPRFRQVPSVVAIENDQERLTYPVVVR
;
A
#
# COMPACT_ATOMS: atom_id res chain seq x y z
N MET A 1 -10.80 34.23 -25.05
CA MET A 1 -9.48 34.75 -25.49
C MET A 1 -8.50 33.70 -26.05
N LYS A 2 -8.92 32.47 -26.41
CA LYS A 2 -8.02 31.43 -26.96
C LYS A 2 -8.22 31.08 -28.44
N ILE A 3 -9.32 31.53 -29.06
CA ILE A 3 -9.63 31.24 -30.48
C ILE A 3 -8.95 32.24 -31.43
N SER A 4 -8.81 33.52 -31.06
CA SER A 4 -8.14 34.53 -31.90
C SER A 4 -6.64 34.27 -32.13
N ARG A 5 -5.95 33.59 -31.20
CA ARG A 5 -4.53 33.24 -31.39
C ARG A 5 -4.33 32.08 -32.36
N MET A 6 -5.33 31.21 -32.49
CA MET A 6 -5.28 30.08 -33.42
C MET A 6 -5.57 30.54 -34.85
N ILE A 7 -6.47 31.51 -35.04
CA ILE A 7 -6.76 32.10 -36.36
C ILE A 7 -5.57 32.92 -36.87
N MET A 8 -4.88 33.70 -36.01
CA MET A 8 -3.68 34.43 -36.43
C MET A 8 -2.50 33.53 -36.80
N ALA A 9 -2.32 32.37 -36.14
CA ALA A 9 -1.29 31.41 -36.51
C ALA A 9 -1.56 30.76 -37.88
N VAL A 10 -2.83 30.49 -38.21
CA VAL A 10 -3.23 29.94 -39.52
C VAL A 10 -3.10 30.99 -40.62
N SER A 11 -3.44 32.26 -40.36
CA SER A 11 -3.28 33.35 -41.33
C SER A 11 -1.83 33.72 -41.61
N ALA A 12 -0.94 33.59 -40.62
CA ALA A 12 0.51 33.81 -40.81
C ALA A 12 1.14 32.71 -41.69
N VAL A 13 0.67 31.46 -41.56
CA VAL A 13 1.09 30.36 -42.44
C VAL A 13 0.59 30.59 -43.87
N ILE A 14 -0.66 31.01 -44.06
CA ILE A 14 -1.23 31.28 -45.40
C ILE A 14 -0.54 32.49 -46.08
N ALA A 15 -0.20 33.55 -45.34
CA ALA A 15 0.53 34.70 -45.87
C ALA A 15 1.98 34.35 -46.27
N PHE A 16 2.65 33.47 -45.53
CA PHE A 16 3.98 32.97 -45.88
C PHE A 16 3.96 32.11 -47.16
N TYR A 17 2.90 31.31 -47.37
CA TYR A 17 2.71 30.54 -48.60
C TYR A 17 2.30 31.39 -49.82
N GLY A 18 1.68 32.56 -49.60
CA GLY A 18 1.27 33.46 -50.68
C GLY A 18 2.42 34.21 -51.35
N GLN A 19 3.46 34.59 -50.60
CA GLN A 19 4.62 35.33 -51.12
C GLN A 19 5.77 34.43 -51.61
N ALA A 20 5.84 33.17 -51.17
CA ALA A 20 6.85 32.22 -51.63
C ALA A 20 6.62 31.68 -53.06
N ARG A 21 5.51 32.05 -53.71
CA ARG A 21 5.14 31.54 -55.04
C ARG A 21 5.92 32.18 -56.21
N ALA A 22 6.68 33.24 -55.95
CA ALA A 22 7.43 33.96 -56.98
C ALA A 22 8.93 33.60 -57.06
N ALA A 23 9.44 32.69 -56.22
CA ALA A 23 10.86 32.34 -56.19
C ALA A 23 11.14 30.89 -55.76
N LEU A 24 10.30 29.94 -56.18
CA LEU A 24 10.57 28.51 -55.94
C LEU A 24 10.96 27.83 -57.26
N PRO A 25 12.15 27.19 -57.34
CA PRO A 25 12.45 26.31 -58.46
C PRO A 25 11.43 25.16 -58.48
N GLU A 26 11.00 24.73 -59.67
CA GLU A 26 9.98 23.71 -59.97
C GLU A 26 10.25 22.28 -59.43
N PHE A 27 11.12 22.11 -58.42
CA PHE A 27 11.59 20.81 -57.93
C PHE A 27 11.31 20.49 -56.44
N ALA A 28 10.65 21.36 -55.67
CA ALA A 28 10.49 21.16 -54.21
C ALA A 28 9.27 20.37 -53.66
N PRO A 29 8.16 20.08 -54.38
CA PRO A 29 6.98 19.48 -53.72
C PRO A 29 7.18 18.00 -53.32
N ARG A 30 8.07 17.26 -53.99
CA ARG A 30 8.36 15.85 -53.63
C ARG A 30 9.23 15.72 -52.39
N GLN A 31 10.22 16.60 -52.22
CA GLN A 31 11.07 16.62 -51.03
C GLN A 31 10.26 17.06 -49.80
N ALA A 32 9.49 18.15 -49.91
CA ALA A 32 8.62 18.61 -48.84
C ALA A 32 7.58 17.56 -48.39
N MET A 33 6.96 16.84 -49.34
CA MET A 33 6.05 15.73 -49.02
C MET A 33 6.76 14.53 -48.36
N THR A 34 8.02 14.29 -48.69
CA THR A 34 8.82 13.21 -48.08
C THR A 34 9.21 13.57 -46.65
N GLU A 35 9.65 14.81 -46.42
CA GLU A 35 9.95 15.36 -45.09
C GLU A 35 8.71 15.37 -44.20
N MET A 36 7.55 15.79 -44.72
CA MET A 36 6.29 15.78 -43.97
C MET A 36 5.86 14.35 -43.58
N ARG A 37 5.99 13.38 -44.50
CA ARG A 37 5.72 11.96 -44.20
C ARG A 37 6.67 11.41 -43.13
N GLN A 38 7.94 11.82 -43.17
CA GLN A 38 8.92 11.42 -42.16
C GLN A 38 8.59 12.02 -40.79
N ALA A 39 8.29 13.32 -40.73
CA ALA A 39 7.91 14.00 -39.49
C ALA A 39 6.66 13.39 -38.84
N VAL A 40 5.66 12.99 -39.64
CA VAL A 40 4.46 12.29 -39.14
C VAL A 40 4.80 10.91 -38.57
N LYS A 41 5.68 10.14 -39.24
CA LYS A 41 6.15 8.84 -38.73
C LYS A 41 6.91 8.99 -37.42
N ASP A 42 7.81 9.96 -37.33
CA ASP A 42 8.60 10.23 -36.13
C ASP A 42 7.72 10.68 -34.96
N SER A 43 6.71 11.51 -35.23
CA SER A 43 5.71 11.93 -34.25
C SER A 43 4.89 10.74 -33.71
N ARG A 44 4.38 9.88 -34.61
CA ARG A 44 3.64 8.66 -34.20
C ARG A 44 4.51 7.73 -33.36
N TYR A 45 5.77 7.55 -33.75
CA TYR A 45 6.72 6.74 -33.00
C TYR A 45 6.93 7.25 -31.58
N GLU A 46 7.20 8.54 -31.40
CA GLU A 46 7.42 9.09 -30.06
C GLU A 46 6.16 9.07 -29.17
N MET A 47 4.96 9.27 -29.75
CA MET A 47 3.70 9.11 -29.01
C MET A 47 3.50 7.67 -28.53
N THR A 48 3.62 6.69 -29.43
CA THR A 48 3.41 5.26 -29.10
C THR A 48 4.44 4.77 -28.09
N LYS A 49 5.69 5.21 -28.23
CA LYS A 49 6.77 4.94 -27.27
C LYS A 49 6.48 5.51 -25.89
N LYS A 50 5.94 6.73 -25.81
CA LYS A 50 5.54 7.35 -24.55
C LYS A 50 4.40 6.56 -23.90
N GLU A 51 3.42 6.11 -24.68
CA GLU A 51 2.29 5.31 -24.19
C GLU A 51 2.73 3.94 -23.68
N ALA A 52 3.62 3.26 -24.39
CA ALA A 52 4.20 1.99 -23.97
C ALA A 52 4.97 2.11 -22.64
N ARG A 53 5.80 3.16 -22.51
CA ARG A 53 6.51 3.44 -21.26
C ARG A 53 5.55 3.74 -20.12
N HIS A 54 4.55 4.59 -20.37
CA HIS A 54 3.55 4.93 -19.37
C HIS A 54 2.80 3.69 -18.87
N SER A 55 2.39 2.81 -19.78
CA SER A 55 1.68 1.57 -19.43
C SER A 55 2.57 0.64 -18.58
N LEU A 56 3.85 0.49 -18.93
CA LEU A 56 4.82 -0.27 -18.13
C LEU A 56 5.01 0.36 -16.74
N ASP A 57 5.15 1.68 -16.66
CA ASP A 57 5.30 2.40 -15.39
C ASP A 57 4.07 2.22 -14.50
N GLN A 58 2.86 2.24 -15.06
CA GLN A 58 1.64 1.98 -14.28
C GLN A 58 1.60 0.54 -13.72
N LEU A 59 1.99 -0.47 -14.52
CA LEU A 59 2.08 -1.85 -14.06
C LEU A 59 3.15 -2.02 -12.98
N LYS A 60 4.30 -1.37 -13.15
CA LYS A 60 5.39 -1.31 -12.17
C LYS A 60 4.90 -0.70 -10.85
N ASN A 61 4.23 0.45 -10.91
CA ASN A 61 3.70 1.14 -9.73
C ASN A 61 2.69 0.27 -8.98
N LEU A 62 1.85 -0.51 -9.69
CA LEU A 62 0.94 -1.46 -9.04
C LEU A 62 1.70 -2.60 -8.34
N ALA A 63 2.79 -3.10 -8.94
CA ALA A 63 3.66 -4.10 -8.33
C ALA A 63 4.38 -3.56 -7.08
N GLU A 64 4.86 -2.32 -7.13
CA GLU A 64 5.49 -1.63 -6.00
C GLU A 64 4.47 -1.37 -4.88
N TYR A 65 3.25 -0.93 -5.21
CA TYR A 65 2.19 -0.79 -4.22
C TYR A 65 1.86 -2.11 -3.52
N ALA A 66 1.73 -3.21 -4.28
CA ALA A 66 1.51 -4.54 -3.69
C ALA A 66 2.68 -4.98 -2.78
N LYS A 67 3.92 -4.63 -3.14
CA LYS A 67 5.10 -4.84 -2.31
C LYS A 67 5.01 -4.05 -0.99
N ASP A 68 4.66 -2.77 -1.04
CA ASP A 68 4.54 -1.93 0.16
C ASP A 68 3.42 -2.42 1.09
N VAL A 69 2.33 -2.94 0.54
CA VAL A 69 1.27 -3.59 1.33
C VAL A 69 1.80 -4.86 2.00
N LEU A 70 2.50 -5.71 1.25
CA LEU A 70 3.12 -6.92 1.79
C LEU A 70 4.09 -6.59 2.93
N GLU A 71 5.05 -5.69 2.72
CA GLU A 71 6.04 -5.32 3.74
C GLU A 71 5.39 -4.80 5.03
N ARG A 72 4.36 -3.94 4.91
CA ARG A 72 3.61 -3.46 6.07
C ARG A 72 2.84 -4.57 6.78
N SER A 73 2.24 -5.49 6.03
CA SER A 73 1.53 -6.63 6.59
C SER A 73 2.46 -7.62 7.31
N GLU A 74 3.66 -7.86 6.78
CA GLU A 74 4.66 -8.70 7.42
C GLU A 74 5.20 -8.06 8.71
N LYS A 75 5.43 -6.74 8.70
CA LYS A 75 5.78 -6.00 9.91
C LYS A 75 4.68 -6.08 10.97
N LEU A 76 3.41 -5.96 10.57
CA LEU A 76 2.28 -6.15 11.49
C LEU A 76 2.25 -7.59 12.03
N ARG A 77 2.48 -8.59 11.17
CA ARG A 77 2.55 -10.00 11.55
C ARG A 77 3.60 -10.22 12.64
N GLU A 78 4.81 -9.73 12.43
CA GLU A 78 5.91 -9.84 13.41
C GLU A 78 5.56 -9.16 14.74
N GLU A 79 5.00 -7.96 14.69
CA GLU A 79 4.56 -7.25 15.90
C GLU A 79 3.53 -8.06 16.68
N MET A 80 2.53 -8.60 15.97
CA MET A 80 1.45 -9.38 16.57
C MET A 80 1.96 -10.70 17.15
N LEU A 81 2.82 -11.43 16.43
CA LEU A 81 3.45 -12.66 16.94
C LEU A 81 4.31 -12.38 18.19
N GLY A 82 5.06 -11.28 18.21
CA GLY A 82 5.82 -10.85 19.39
C GLY A 82 4.97 -10.59 20.63
N ARG A 83 3.66 -10.39 20.45
CA ARG A 83 2.67 -10.19 21.52
C ARG A 83 1.73 -11.37 21.72
N ARG A 84 2.08 -12.55 21.17
CA ARG A 84 1.34 -13.82 21.29
C ARG A 84 -0.06 -13.79 20.64
N TYR A 85 -0.16 -13.13 19.47
CA TYR A 85 -1.37 -13.13 18.62
C TYR A 85 -1.35 -14.21 17.54
N ASP A 86 -0.73 -15.35 17.79
CA ASP A 86 -0.54 -16.41 16.79
C ASP A 86 -1.83 -16.75 16.05
N ASP A 87 -2.92 -17.00 16.78
CA ASP A 87 -4.20 -17.37 16.16
C ASP A 87 -4.83 -16.24 15.36
N TRP A 88 -4.70 -15.00 15.80
CA TRP A 88 -5.28 -13.86 15.09
C TRP A 88 -4.50 -13.56 13.81
N VAL A 89 -3.17 -13.65 13.89
CA VAL A 89 -2.28 -13.62 12.74
C VAL A 89 -2.67 -14.72 11.74
N ASN A 90 -2.83 -15.96 12.22
CA ASN A 90 -3.15 -17.11 11.39
C ASN A 90 -4.51 -16.99 10.68
N VAL A 91 -5.51 -16.42 11.35
CA VAL A 91 -6.88 -16.37 10.83
C VAL A 91 -7.17 -15.10 10.02
N ARG A 92 -6.61 -13.95 10.41
CA ARG A 92 -6.99 -12.65 9.83
C ARG A 92 -5.94 -12.03 8.93
N LEU A 93 -4.66 -12.35 9.14
CA LEU A 93 -3.57 -11.66 8.46
C LEU A 93 -2.82 -12.56 7.47
N LEU A 94 -2.54 -13.82 7.84
CA LEU A 94 -1.83 -14.76 6.97
C LEU A 94 -2.51 -15.01 5.62
N PRO A 95 -3.84 -15.19 5.53
CA PRO A 95 -4.50 -15.40 4.24
C PRO A 95 -4.29 -14.21 3.29
N ASP A 96 -4.44 -12.99 3.81
CA ASP A 96 -4.26 -11.76 3.04
C ASP A 96 -2.78 -11.52 2.68
N ILE A 97 -1.84 -11.85 3.57
CA ILE A 97 -0.40 -11.84 3.29
C ILE A 97 -0.07 -12.80 2.13
N ALA A 98 -0.61 -14.02 2.16
CA ALA A 98 -0.39 -14.99 1.09
C ALA A 98 -0.96 -14.48 -0.25
N GLN A 99 -2.16 -13.89 -0.23
CA GLN A 99 -2.79 -13.34 -1.42
C GLN A 99 -2.01 -12.15 -2.00
N ILE A 100 -1.62 -11.17 -1.18
CA ILE A 100 -0.85 -10.02 -1.68
C ILE A 100 0.53 -10.42 -2.19
N ARG A 101 1.15 -11.44 -1.58
CA ARG A 101 2.41 -12.02 -2.07
C ARG A 101 2.24 -12.61 -3.47
N ALA A 102 1.20 -13.42 -3.68
CA ALA A 102 0.91 -14.00 -4.99
C ALA A 102 0.62 -12.91 -6.05
N LEU A 103 -0.18 -11.91 -5.71
CA LEU A 103 -0.47 -10.77 -6.60
C LEU A 103 0.80 -10.01 -6.97
N ARG A 104 1.64 -9.66 -5.98
CA ARG A 104 2.92 -8.98 -6.19
C ARG A 104 3.83 -9.78 -7.13
N GLU A 105 3.95 -11.09 -6.91
CA GLU A 105 4.78 -11.95 -7.74
C GLU A 105 4.28 -11.99 -9.19
N GLY A 106 2.96 -12.17 -9.39
CA GLY A 106 2.34 -12.15 -10.71
C GLY A 106 2.54 -10.82 -11.43
N LEU A 107 2.34 -9.70 -10.74
CA LEU A 107 2.57 -8.34 -11.26
C LEU A 107 4.05 -8.12 -11.64
N THR A 108 4.98 -8.54 -10.79
CA THR A 108 6.43 -8.38 -11.02
C THR A 108 6.90 -9.21 -12.21
N LYS A 109 6.48 -10.47 -12.29
CA LYS A 109 6.81 -11.36 -13.41
C LYS A 109 6.24 -10.82 -14.72
N THR A 110 4.98 -10.40 -14.72
CA THR A 110 4.32 -9.83 -15.91
C THR A 110 5.03 -8.56 -16.35
N HIS A 111 5.33 -7.62 -15.45
CA HIS A 111 6.10 -6.42 -15.78
C HIS A 111 7.46 -6.76 -16.42
N GLY A 112 8.19 -7.75 -15.90
CA GLY A 112 9.46 -8.21 -16.48
C GLY A 112 9.33 -8.76 -17.91
N LEU A 113 8.29 -9.55 -18.17
CA LEU A 113 7.99 -10.09 -19.49
C LEU A 113 7.59 -8.97 -20.47
N GLU A 114 6.68 -8.11 -20.05
CA GLU A 114 6.14 -7.02 -20.88
C GLU A 114 7.21 -5.98 -21.21
N LYS A 115 8.11 -5.67 -20.27
CA LYS A 115 9.28 -4.81 -20.54
C LYS A 115 10.14 -5.34 -21.68
N THR A 116 10.36 -6.66 -21.71
CA THR A 116 11.14 -7.33 -22.77
C THR A 116 10.40 -7.26 -24.12
N ARG A 117 9.09 -7.54 -24.14
CA ARG A 117 8.26 -7.49 -25.36
C ARG A 117 8.17 -6.09 -25.94
N VAL A 118 7.81 -5.10 -25.12
CA VAL A 118 7.78 -3.68 -25.51
C VAL A 118 9.13 -3.21 -26.07
N SER A 119 10.24 -3.64 -25.46
CA SER A 119 11.58 -3.27 -25.97
C SER A 119 11.87 -3.87 -27.35
N ALA A 120 11.39 -5.08 -27.63
CA ALA A 120 11.51 -5.70 -28.95
C ALA A 120 10.59 -5.03 -29.98
N ASP A 121 9.34 -4.76 -29.61
CA ASP A 121 8.34 -4.21 -30.52
C ASP A 121 8.53 -2.71 -30.77
N LEU A 122 9.20 -1.97 -29.87
CA LEU A 122 9.72 -0.63 -30.16
C LEU A 122 10.71 -0.62 -31.33
N LYS A 123 11.51 -1.69 -31.52
CA LYS A 123 12.42 -1.77 -32.68
C LYS A 123 11.64 -1.96 -33.98
N LYS A 124 10.53 -2.72 -33.96
CA LYS A 124 9.64 -2.90 -35.11
C LYS A 124 8.86 -1.62 -35.42
N ALA A 125 8.40 -0.91 -34.39
CA ALA A 125 7.70 0.38 -34.53
C ALA A 125 8.59 1.44 -35.20
N LYS A 126 9.91 1.45 -34.94
CA LYS A 126 10.86 2.31 -35.69
C LYS A 126 10.89 2.00 -37.19
N ALA A 127 10.67 0.74 -37.57
CA ALA A 127 10.56 0.32 -38.97
C ALA A 127 9.16 0.58 -39.56
N GLY A 128 8.22 1.11 -38.78
CA GLY A 128 6.86 1.47 -39.19
C GLY A 128 5.80 0.42 -38.86
N ASP A 129 6.16 -0.70 -38.22
CA ASP A 129 5.21 -1.72 -37.77
C ASP A 129 4.81 -1.48 -36.30
N TYR A 130 3.66 -0.83 -36.11
CA TYR A 130 3.14 -0.43 -34.80
C TYR A 130 2.22 -1.48 -34.16
N GLY A 131 1.68 -2.41 -34.95
CA GLY A 131 0.64 -3.35 -34.51
C GLY A 131 1.04 -4.15 -33.26
N PRO A 132 2.23 -4.77 -33.22
CA PRO A 132 2.69 -5.51 -32.04
C PRO A 132 2.79 -4.63 -30.79
N LEU A 133 3.31 -3.40 -30.92
CA LEU A 133 3.46 -2.49 -29.79
C LEU A 133 2.10 -2.00 -29.24
N GLU A 134 1.13 -1.74 -30.13
CA GLU A 134 -0.24 -1.37 -29.75
C GLU A 134 -0.94 -2.54 -29.01
N GLN A 135 -0.70 -3.78 -29.42
CA GLN A 135 -1.21 -4.98 -28.72
C GLN A 135 -0.57 -5.16 -27.33
N ASP A 136 0.74 -4.94 -27.22
CA ASP A 136 1.45 -4.98 -25.94
C ASP A 136 0.89 -3.93 -24.96
N ILE A 137 0.70 -2.68 -25.41
CA ILE A 137 0.08 -1.60 -24.63
C ILE A 137 -1.30 -2.03 -24.11
N ALA A 138 -2.16 -2.53 -25.01
CA ALA A 138 -3.51 -2.94 -24.64
C ALA A 138 -3.49 -4.08 -23.62
N ARG A 139 -2.61 -5.07 -23.79
CA ARG A 139 -2.45 -6.20 -22.87
C ARG A 139 -1.98 -5.76 -21.49
N ILE A 140 -0.99 -4.86 -21.42
CA ILE A 140 -0.49 -4.29 -20.15
C ILE A 140 -1.63 -3.56 -19.42
N ASN A 141 -2.37 -2.71 -20.14
CA ASN A 141 -3.46 -1.93 -19.58
C ASN A 141 -4.59 -2.82 -19.07
N GLN A 142 -4.98 -3.84 -19.84
CA GLN A 142 -5.99 -4.80 -19.43
C GLN A 142 -5.55 -5.56 -18.18
N TYR A 143 -4.33 -6.11 -18.17
CA TYR A 143 -3.80 -6.84 -17.02
C TYR A 143 -3.79 -5.97 -15.74
N ARG A 144 -3.43 -4.69 -15.87
CA ARG A 144 -3.49 -3.74 -14.75
C ARG A 144 -4.91 -3.52 -14.27
N VAL A 145 -5.87 -3.31 -15.18
CA VAL A 145 -7.28 -3.09 -14.85
C VAL A 145 -7.85 -4.30 -14.12
N ASP A 146 -7.52 -5.51 -14.55
CA ASP A 146 -8.01 -6.74 -13.93
C ASP A 146 -7.42 -6.99 -12.54
N ASN A 147 -6.15 -6.63 -12.32
CA ASN A 147 -5.47 -6.91 -11.05
C ASN A 147 -5.55 -5.78 -10.03
N LYS A 148 -5.78 -4.53 -10.45
CA LYS A 148 -5.85 -3.39 -9.52
C LYS A 148 -6.92 -3.57 -8.43
N PRO A 149 -8.18 -3.96 -8.74
CA PRO A 149 -9.20 -4.18 -7.72
C PRO A 149 -8.80 -5.22 -6.69
N ALA A 150 -8.18 -6.33 -7.11
CA ALA A 150 -7.73 -7.38 -6.22
C ALA A 150 -6.64 -6.89 -5.25
N VAL A 151 -5.68 -6.08 -5.73
CA VAL A 151 -4.65 -5.48 -4.88
C VAL A 151 -5.27 -4.50 -3.89
N ASP A 152 -6.18 -3.62 -4.35
CA ASP A 152 -6.85 -2.64 -3.50
C ASP A 152 -7.71 -3.31 -2.42
N GLU A 153 -8.42 -4.38 -2.76
CA GLU A 153 -9.28 -5.12 -1.84
C GLU A 153 -8.45 -5.79 -0.72
N VAL A 154 -7.36 -6.48 -1.08
CA VAL A 154 -6.47 -7.09 -0.09
C VAL A 154 -5.83 -6.02 0.79
N ALA A 155 -5.40 -4.89 0.20
CA ALA A 155 -4.85 -3.78 0.95
C ALA A 155 -5.86 -3.19 1.94
N ALA A 156 -7.13 -3.08 1.56
CA ALA A 156 -8.20 -2.60 2.43
C ALA A 156 -8.45 -3.57 3.60
N ARG A 157 -8.47 -4.88 3.36
CA ARG A 157 -8.63 -5.89 4.44
C ARG A 157 -7.47 -5.87 5.42
N ILE A 158 -6.22 -5.80 4.94
CA ILE A 158 -5.02 -5.63 5.78
C ILE A 158 -5.10 -4.33 6.58
N HIS A 159 -5.58 -3.23 5.96
CA HIS A 159 -5.73 -1.96 6.65
C HIS A 159 -6.77 -2.02 7.76
N ALA A 160 -7.92 -2.66 7.53
CA ALA A 160 -8.95 -2.86 8.53
C ALA A 160 -8.42 -3.68 9.72
N VAL A 161 -7.72 -4.78 9.43
CA VAL A 161 -7.01 -5.59 10.42
C VAL A 161 -6.04 -4.72 11.26
N MET A 162 -5.25 -3.89 10.61
CA MET A 162 -4.29 -3.01 11.29
C MET A 162 -5.00 -1.97 12.19
N GLN A 163 -6.11 -1.39 11.71
CA GLN A 163 -6.89 -0.43 12.50
C GLN A 163 -7.52 -1.09 13.72
N ASP A 164 -8.11 -2.28 13.55
CA ASP A 164 -8.69 -3.05 14.65
C ASP A 164 -7.65 -3.40 15.70
N TYR A 165 -6.50 -3.95 15.28
CA TYR A 165 -5.41 -4.28 16.18
C TYR A 165 -4.94 -3.04 16.96
N ARG A 166 -4.68 -1.91 16.28
CA ARG A 166 -4.25 -0.66 16.94
C ARG A 166 -5.26 -0.14 17.95
N ARG A 167 -6.55 -0.18 17.61
CA ARG A 167 -7.63 0.25 18.48
C ARG A 167 -7.70 -0.63 19.73
N HIS A 168 -7.81 -1.94 19.57
CA HIS A 168 -7.93 -2.87 20.70
C HIS A 168 -6.67 -2.87 21.57
N TYR A 169 -5.49 -2.86 20.95
CA TYR A 169 -4.25 -2.85 21.71
C TYR A 169 -4.00 -1.51 22.41
N GLY A 170 -4.30 -0.39 21.76
CA GLY A 170 -4.21 0.94 22.36
C GLY A 170 -5.12 1.09 23.58
N ASN A 171 -6.35 0.59 23.49
CA ASN A 171 -7.28 0.55 24.61
C ASN A 171 -6.72 -0.32 25.76
N ALA A 172 -6.18 -1.50 25.46
CA ALA A 172 -5.55 -2.36 26.47
C ALA A 172 -4.34 -1.69 27.15
N LEU A 173 -3.52 -0.96 26.39
CA LEU A 173 -2.39 -0.18 26.91
C LEU A 173 -2.86 0.95 27.84
N ALA A 174 -3.93 1.66 27.49
CA ALA A 174 -4.52 2.67 28.34
C ALA A 174 -5.04 2.06 29.66
N ALA A 175 -5.68 0.88 29.58
CA ALA A 175 -6.12 0.15 30.76
C ALA A 175 -4.95 -0.30 31.65
N LEU A 176 -3.85 -0.79 31.06
CA LEU A 176 -2.63 -1.13 31.78
C LEU A 176 -2.02 0.10 32.48
N ALA A 177 -1.97 1.25 31.80
CA ALA A 177 -1.46 2.48 32.40
C ALA A 177 -2.32 2.91 33.60
N LYS A 178 -3.65 2.85 33.48
CA LYS A 178 -4.59 3.12 34.58
C LYS A 178 -4.41 2.14 35.74
N PHE A 179 -4.23 0.85 35.45
CA PHE A 179 -3.95 -0.17 36.46
C PHE A 179 -2.69 0.15 37.25
N ASN A 180 -1.59 0.49 36.56
CA ASN A 180 -0.31 0.81 37.20
C ASN A 180 -0.40 2.02 38.15
N GLY A 181 -1.34 2.94 37.93
CA GLY A 181 -1.61 4.08 38.81
C GLY A 181 -2.55 3.80 39.97
N THR A 182 -3.11 2.58 40.09
CA THR A 182 -4.09 2.26 41.14
C THR A 182 -3.39 1.97 42.47
N ALA A 183 -3.89 2.52 43.58
CA ALA A 183 -3.23 2.58 44.89
C ALA A 183 -2.42 1.32 45.35
N PRO A 184 -2.92 0.07 45.27
CA PRO A 184 -2.13 -1.09 45.71
C PRO A 184 -0.96 -1.43 44.77
N VAL A 185 -0.97 -0.99 43.50
CA VAL A 185 0.03 -1.41 42.51
C VAL A 185 1.40 -0.76 42.74
N PRO A 186 1.53 0.58 42.91
CA PRO A 186 2.80 1.20 43.26
C PRO A 186 3.37 0.66 44.58
N GLU A 187 2.53 0.36 45.56
CA GLU A 187 2.96 -0.18 46.85
C GLU A 187 3.54 -1.60 46.73
N LEU A 188 2.92 -2.43 45.89
CA LEU A 188 3.38 -3.79 45.59
C LEU A 188 4.67 -3.79 44.76
N LEU A 189 4.82 -2.85 43.83
CA LEU A 189 6.02 -2.72 42.99
C LEU A 189 7.24 -2.22 43.80
N ASN A 190 7.03 -1.36 44.79
CA ASN A 190 8.10 -0.76 45.61
C ASN A 190 8.39 -1.51 46.92
N SER A 191 7.76 -2.67 47.14
CA SER A 191 7.92 -3.43 48.37
C SER A 191 9.34 -4.00 48.54
N LYS A 192 9.76 -4.15 49.80
CA LYS A 192 10.95 -4.93 50.17
C LYS A 192 10.55 -6.03 51.17
N PRO A 193 10.74 -7.32 50.84
CA PRO A 193 11.27 -7.86 49.59
C PRO A 193 10.39 -7.56 48.36
N GLN A 194 10.95 -7.69 47.16
CA GLN A 194 10.21 -7.49 45.91
C GLN A 194 9.09 -8.54 45.80
N LEU A 195 7.84 -8.08 45.67
CA LEU A 195 6.67 -8.96 45.62
C LEU A 195 6.11 -9.19 44.22
N VAL A 196 6.38 -8.27 43.29
CA VAL A 196 5.90 -8.34 41.91
C VAL A 196 7.09 -8.60 40.98
N GLU A 197 6.96 -9.62 40.14
CA GLU A 197 7.94 -9.92 39.10
C GLU A 197 7.74 -9.01 37.88
N LYS A 198 6.51 -8.95 37.36
CA LYS A 198 6.15 -8.11 36.20
C LYS A 198 4.65 -7.90 36.11
N ILE A 199 4.25 -6.82 35.43
CA ILE A 199 2.87 -6.54 35.03
C ILE A 199 2.83 -6.44 33.51
N PHE A 200 1.94 -7.18 32.85
CA PHE A 200 1.86 -7.22 31.40
C PHE A 200 0.46 -7.54 30.90
N LEU A 201 0.21 -7.24 29.63
CA LEU A 201 -1.02 -7.59 28.94
C LEU A 201 -0.93 -9.00 28.37
N GLU A 202 -2.00 -9.77 28.51
CA GLU A 202 -2.14 -11.10 27.92
C GLU A 202 -3.46 -11.19 27.14
N PRO A 203 -3.45 -11.74 25.91
CA PRO A 203 -4.67 -11.99 25.16
C PRO A 203 -5.56 -13.03 25.89
N ILE A 204 -6.89 -12.81 25.91
CA ILE A 204 -7.88 -13.73 26.50
C ILE A 204 -8.62 -14.51 25.42
N THR A 205 -9.34 -13.79 24.57
CA THR A 205 -10.18 -14.35 23.51
C THR A 205 -9.86 -13.66 22.20
N LEU A 206 -10.14 -14.38 21.11
CA LEU A 206 -9.80 -13.97 19.75
C LEU A 206 -10.94 -13.20 19.08
N ARG A 207 -12.16 -13.26 19.64
CA ARG A 207 -13.39 -12.69 19.06
C ARG A 207 -14.38 -12.30 20.18
N PRO A 208 -14.46 -11.02 20.56
CA PRO A 208 -13.63 -9.88 20.13
C PRO A 208 -12.18 -9.97 20.64
N LEU A 209 -11.28 -9.08 20.16
CA LEU A 209 -9.91 -8.97 20.69
C LEU A 209 -9.97 -8.49 22.14
N GLU A 210 -9.82 -9.42 23.08
CA GLU A 210 -9.88 -9.15 24.51
C GLU A 210 -8.52 -9.33 25.17
N TRP A 211 -8.21 -8.41 26.08
CA TRP A 211 -6.97 -8.41 26.83
C TRP A 211 -7.27 -8.50 28.31
N ARG A 212 -6.41 -9.21 29.04
CA ARG A 212 -6.34 -9.11 30.49
C ARG A 212 -5.03 -8.47 30.90
N ILE A 213 -5.10 -7.72 31.98
CA ILE A 213 -3.92 -7.25 32.68
C ILE A 213 -3.50 -8.34 33.64
N VAL A 214 -2.22 -8.63 33.68
CA VAL A 214 -1.72 -9.66 34.58
C VAL A 214 -0.58 -9.14 35.42
N LEU A 215 -0.79 -9.22 36.73
CA LEU A 215 0.21 -8.98 37.75
C LEU A 215 0.80 -10.34 38.14
N GLN A 216 2.08 -10.54 37.87
CA GLN A 216 2.81 -11.74 38.24
C GLN A 216 3.56 -11.53 39.55
N LYS A 217 3.28 -12.35 40.56
CA LYS A 217 3.97 -12.39 41.83
C LYS A 217 5.39 -12.93 41.65
N LYS A 218 6.32 -12.44 42.47
CA LYS A 218 7.70 -12.96 42.54
C LYS A 218 7.76 -14.34 43.18
N ASP A 219 6.94 -14.57 44.19
CA ASP A 219 6.71 -15.87 44.82
C ASP A 219 5.21 -16.18 44.80
N ARG A 220 4.85 -17.27 44.13
CA ARG A 220 3.46 -17.71 43.91
C ARG A 220 2.74 -18.01 45.23
N ASN A 221 3.47 -18.44 46.25
CA ASN A 221 2.92 -18.83 47.55
C ASN A 221 2.87 -17.66 48.54
N TYR A 222 3.41 -16.50 48.18
CA TYR A 222 3.44 -15.33 49.05
C TYR A 222 2.04 -14.69 49.15
N ASN A 223 1.57 -14.56 50.39
CA ASN A 223 0.19 -14.19 50.70
C ASN A 223 0.11 -12.79 51.35
N ASP A 224 0.60 -11.78 50.63
CA ASP A 224 0.50 -10.38 51.06
C ASP A 224 -0.96 -9.88 50.96
N PRO A 225 -1.53 -9.26 52.01
CA PRO A 225 -2.90 -8.76 52.00
C PRO A 225 -3.16 -7.69 50.93
N ARG A 226 -2.14 -6.96 50.48
CA ARG A 226 -2.28 -5.95 49.41
C ARG A 226 -2.67 -6.57 48.07
N PHE A 227 -2.33 -7.83 47.81
CA PHE A 227 -2.81 -8.53 46.61
C PHE A 227 -4.34 -8.69 46.58
N ARG A 228 -5.02 -8.69 47.74
CA ARG A 228 -6.49 -8.76 47.81
C ARG A 228 -7.17 -7.44 47.48
N GLN A 229 -6.40 -6.34 47.54
CA GLN A 229 -6.88 -4.98 47.25
C GLN A 229 -6.72 -4.64 45.76
N VAL A 230 -5.98 -5.46 45.01
CA VAL A 230 -5.82 -5.29 43.57
C VAL A 230 -7.20 -5.43 42.90
N PRO A 231 -7.63 -4.45 42.09
CA PRO A 231 -8.92 -4.53 41.43
C PRO A 231 -8.93 -5.73 40.48
N SER A 232 -10.05 -6.47 40.45
CA SER A 232 -10.23 -7.60 39.53
C SER A 232 -10.54 -7.16 38.10
N VAL A 233 -10.88 -5.89 37.89
CA VAL A 233 -11.21 -5.29 36.59
C VAL A 233 -10.76 -3.84 36.57
N VAL A 234 -10.25 -3.38 35.43
CA VAL A 234 -10.00 -1.96 35.15
C VAL A 234 -10.91 -1.51 34.02
N ALA A 235 -11.66 -0.44 34.25
CA ALA A 235 -12.47 0.20 33.23
C ALA A 235 -11.77 1.43 32.66
N ILE A 236 -11.80 1.59 31.35
CA ILE A 236 -11.44 2.83 30.66
C ILE A 236 -12.65 3.35 29.90
N GLU A 237 -12.69 4.66 29.70
CA GLU A 237 -13.65 5.30 28.83
C GLU A 237 -12.96 5.54 27.49
N ASN A 238 -13.58 5.03 26.43
CA ASN A 238 -13.30 5.44 25.06
C ASN A 238 -14.49 6.31 24.62
N ASP A 239 -14.30 7.22 23.67
CA ASP A 239 -15.29 8.18 23.16
C ASP A 239 -16.65 7.55 22.77
N GLN A 240 -16.70 6.23 22.62
CA GLN A 240 -17.85 5.45 22.19
C GLN A 240 -18.45 4.53 23.26
N GLU A 241 -17.66 4.08 24.25
CA GLU A 241 -18.10 3.08 25.23
C GLU A 241 -17.16 2.95 26.44
N ARG A 242 -17.70 2.43 27.54
CA ARG A 242 -16.91 2.01 28.70
C ARG A 242 -16.41 0.58 28.47
N LEU A 243 -15.09 0.43 28.36
CA LEU A 243 -14.42 -0.85 28.16
C LEU A 243 -13.87 -1.39 29.47
N THR A 244 -14.05 -2.69 29.72
CA THR A 244 -13.57 -3.37 30.94
C THR A 244 -12.52 -4.41 30.62
N TYR A 245 -11.42 -4.38 31.36
CA TYR A 245 -10.29 -5.30 31.22
C TYR A 245 -10.11 -6.08 32.51
N PRO A 246 -10.26 -7.41 32.50
CA PRO A 246 -10.03 -8.21 33.69
C PRO A 246 -8.57 -8.17 34.11
N VAL A 247 -8.34 -8.25 35.41
CA VAL A 247 -7.04 -8.30 36.04
C VAL A 247 -6.87 -9.66 36.70
N VAL A 248 -5.76 -10.33 36.40
CA VAL A 248 -5.39 -11.58 37.04
C VAL A 248 -4.13 -11.36 37.88
N VAL A 249 -4.13 -11.87 39.10
CA VAL A 249 -2.93 -11.97 39.94
C VAL A 249 -2.47 -13.42 39.90
N ARG A 250 -1.26 -13.69 39.41
CA ARG A 250 -0.70 -15.04 39.26
C ARG A 250 0.64 -15.20 39.94
#